data_AF-A0A3D4FWE0-F1
#
_entry.id   AF-A0A3D4FWE0-F1
#
_cell.length_a   1.000
_cell.length_b   1.000
_cell.length_c   1.000
_cell.angle_alpha   90.00
_cell.angle_beta   90.00
_cell.angle_gamma   90.00
#
_symmetry.space_group_name_H-M   'P 1'
#
loop_
_entity.id
_entity.type
_entity.pdbx_description
1 polymer ?
#
loop_
_entity_poly.entity_id
_entity_poly.type
_entity_poly.pdbx_seq_one_letter_code
_entity_poly.pdbx_strand_id
1 'polypeptide(L)' 'GAITTAGGLLFVAGTDDGHLRAFESASGRELWTTRLGGSGNANPVTYQAGDGKQYVAIAATDSLVVFALP' A
#
# COMPACT_ATOMS: atom_id res chain seq x y z
N GLY A 1 -8.32 3.77 -1.62
CA GLY A 1 -8.06 5.00 -0.82
C GLY A 1 -6.60 5.09 -0.42
N ALA A 2 -6.27 5.88 0.60
CA ALA A 2 -4.88 6.19 0.95
C ALA A 2 -4.59 6.16 2.46
N ILE A 3 -3.35 5.83 2.82
CA ILE A 3 -2.82 5.93 4.19
C ILE A 3 -1.44 6.57 4.18
N THR A 4 -1.08 7.22 5.28
CA THR A 4 0.27 7.74 5.52
C THR A 4 0.91 7.05 6.71
N THR A 5 2.24 6.97 6.71
CA THR A 5 3.03 6.43 7.82
C THR A 5 3.91 7.52 8.43
N ALA A 6 4.31 7.35 9.70
CA ALA A 6 5.25 8.26 10.36
C ALA A 6 6.63 8.27 9.68
N GLY A 7 6.97 7.24 8.91
CA GLY A 7 8.22 7.15 8.12
C GLY A 7 8.21 7.96 6.82
N GLY A 8 7.18 8.78 6.57
CA GLY A 8 7.13 9.63 5.38
C GLY A 8 6.69 8.91 4.10
N LEU A 9 5.99 7.78 4.23
CA LEU A 9 5.41 7.06 3.10
C LEU A 9 3.91 7.32 2.99
N LEU A 10 3.45 7.58 1.77
CA LEU A 10 2.05 7.64 1.37
C LEU A 10 1.74 6.43 0.49
N PHE A 11 0.81 5.59 0.91
CA PHE A 11 0.31 4.48 0.10
C PHE A 11 -1.04 4.85 -0.50
N VAL A 12 -1.20 4.67 -1.82
CA VAL A 12 -2.42 4.97 -2.56
C VAL A 12 -2.86 3.75 -3.36
N ALA A 13 -4.13 3.42 -3.23
CA ALA A 13 -4.83 2.44 -4.05
C ALA A 13 -6.24 2.97 -4.38
N GLY A 14 -7.04 2.13 -5.03
CA GLY A 14 -8.40 2.47 -5.48
C GLY A 14 -8.40 3.39 -6.69
N THR A 15 -7.36 3.28 -7.51
CA THR A 15 -7.33 3.80 -8.87
C THR A 15 -7.85 2.72 -9.82
N ASP A 16 -8.56 3.13 -10.88
CA ASP A 16 -9.16 2.23 -11.87
C ASP A 16 -8.13 1.38 -12.64
N ASP A 17 -6.85 1.76 -12.55
CA ASP A 17 -5.74 1.03 -13.14
C ASP A 17 -5.31 -0.21 -12.34
N GLY A 18 -5.85 -0.43 -11.13
CA GLY A 18 -5.59 -1.62 -10.32
C GLY A 18 -4.20 -1.69 -9.70
N HIS A 19 -3.63 -0.56 -9.27
CA HIS A 19 -2.32 -0.53 -8.62
C HIS A 19 -2.39 -0.21 -7.13
N LEU A 20 -1.39 -0.71 -6.40
CA LEU A 20 -0.97 -0.15 -5.13
C LEU A 20 0.35 0.60 -5.37
N ARG A 21 0.38 1.87 -4.96
CA ARG A 21 1.53 2.76 -5.13
C ARG A 21 2.02 3.26 -3.79
N ALA A 22 3.32 3.48 -3.69
CA ALA A 22 3.97 4.16 -2.57
C ALA A 22 4.68 5.41 -3.07
N PHE A 23 4.48 6.51 -2.36
CA PHE A 23 5.07 7.81 -2.63
C PHE A 23 5.81 8.33 -1.40
N GLU A 24 6.81 9.17 -1.63
CA GLU A 24 7.36 10.04 -0.59
C GLU A 24 6.31 11.09 -0.23
N SER A 25 5.89 11.14 1.03
CA SER A 25 4.76 11.98 1.45
C SER A 25 5.03 13.48 1.32
N ALA A 26 6.28 13.90 1.41
CA ALA A 26 6.67 15.31 1.34
C ALA A 26 6.68 15.87 -0.08
N SER A 27 7.08 15.06 -1.06
CA SER A 27 7.29 15.50 -2.44
C SER A 27 6.23 14.97 -3.41
N GLY A 28 5.51 13.90 -3.05
CA GLY A 28 4.64 13.16 -3.95
C GLY A 28 5.39 12.32 -4.99
N ARG A 29 6.71 12.17 -4.87
CA ARG A 29 7.52 11.35 -5.77
C ARG A 29 7.17 9.87 -5.59
N GLU A 30 6.83 9.20 -6.69
CA GLU A 30 6.59 7.75 -6.67
C GLU A 30 7.89 7.02 -6.33
N LEU A 31 7.81 6.13 -5.35
CA LEU A 31 8.92 5.28 -4.90
C LEU A 31 8.78 3.86 -5.41
N TRP A 32 7.55 3.39 -5.50
CA TRP A 32 7.23 2.02 -5.85
C TRP A 32 5.78 1.89 -6.32
N THR A 33 5.55 0.93 -7.21
CA THR A 33 4.23 0.58 -7.71
C THR A 33 4.17 -0.92 -7.98
N THR A 34 2.99 -1.50 -7.77
CA THR A 34 2.71 -2.87 -8.19
C THR A 34 1.29 -2.99 -8.71
N ARG A 35 1.11 -3.87 -9.70
CA ARG A 35 -0.20 -4.22 -10.22
C ARG A 35 -0.82 -5.30 -9.35
N LEU A 36 -2.05 -5.04 -8.90
CA LEU A 36 -2.83 -6.01 -8.15
C LEU A 36 -3.51 -6.98 -9.11
N GLY A 37 -3.74 -8.22 -8.67
CA GLY A 37 -4.48 -9.23 -9.45
C GLY A 37 -5.98 -8.94 -9.59
N GLY A 38 -6.49 -8.03 -8.76
CA GLY A 38 -7.89 -7.59 -8.75
C GLY A 38 -8.03 -6.08 -8.54
N SER A 39 -9.26 -5.61 -8.41
CA SER A 39 -9.54 -4.20 -8.17
C SER A 39 -9.10 -3.79 -6.76
N GLY A 40 -8.15 -2.85 -6.68
CA GLY A 40 -7.59 -2.33 -5.43
C GLY A 40 -8.46 -1.26 -4.75
N ASN A 41 -9.79 -1.31 -4.87
CA ASN A 41 -10.69 -0.24 -4.40
C ASN A 41 -10.82 -0.12 -2.88
N ALA A 42 -10.17 -1.00 -2.11
CA ALA A 42 -10.10 -0.91 -0.66
C ALA A 42 -9.17 0.22 -0.18
N ASN A 43 -9.25 0.53 1.12
CA ASN A 43 -8.24 1.31 1.79
C ASN A 43 -7.10 0.37 2.23
N PRO A 44 -5.84 0.66 1.88
CA PRO A 44 -4.72 -0.08 2.45
C PRO A 44 -4.65 0.13 3.96
N VAL A 45 -4.00 -0.79 4.66
CA VAL A 45 -3.69 -0.70 6.09
C VAL A 45 -2.22 -1.05 6.32
N THR A 46 -1.62 -0.51 7.39
CA THR A 46 -0.30 -0.93 7.84
C THR A 46 -0.34 -1.45 9.27
N TYR A 47 0.49 -2.44 9.57
CA TYR A 47 0.62 -3.05 10.89
C TYR A 47 2.05 -3.56 11.11
N GLN A 48 2.42 -3.79 12.36
CA GLN A 48 3.65 -4.50 12.72
C GLN A 48 3.31 -5.95 13.05
N ALA A 49 4.03 -6.92 12.47
CA ALA A 49 3.83 -8.33 12.80
C ALA A 49 4.74 -8.80 13.94
N GLY A 50 4.58 -10.05 14.37
CA GLY A 50 5.35 -10.62 15.49
C GLY A 50 6.85 -10.74 15.23
N ASP A 51 7.30 -10.68 13.97
CA ASP A 51 8.71 -10.62 13.59
C ASP A 51 9.32 -9.21 13.70
N GLY A 52 8.53 -8.23 14.15
CA GLY A 52 8.93 -6.84 14.31
C GLY A 52 8.91 -6.01 13.04
N LYS A 53 8.61 -6.59 11.87
CA LYS A 53 8.58 -5.86 10.59
C LYS A 53 7.24 -5.16 10.38
N GLN A 54 7.30 -4.01 9.70
CA GLN A 54 6.10 -3.32 9.26
C GLN A 54 5.62 -3.89 7.93
N TYR A 55 4.31 -4.08 7.82
CA TYR A 55 3.65 -4.59 6.64
C TYR A 55 2.60 -3.59 6.15
N VAL A 56 2.34 -3.61 4.85
CA VAL A 56 1.18 -2.98 4.23
C VAL A 56 0.31 -4.05 3.59
N ALA A 57 -0.99 -3.99 3.83
CA ALA A 57 -1.96 -4.94 3.30
C ALA A 57 -3.12 -4.22 2.62
N ILE A 58 -3.67 -4.87 1.59
CA ILE A 58 -4.86 -4.38 0.88
C ILE A 58 -5.69 -5.56 0.37
N ALA A 59 -7.01 -5.44 0.52
CA ALA A 59 -7.94 -6.33 -0.16
C ALA A 59 -8.09 -5.91 -1.63
N ALA A 60 -7.83 -6.85 -2.55
CA ALA A 60 -7.95 -6.68 -3.98
C ALA A 60 -8.93 -7.72 -4.52
N THR A 61 -10.21 -7.35 -4.60
CA THR A 61 -11.32 -8.24 -4.94
C THR A 61 -11.38 -9.48 -4.03
N ASP A 62 -10.94 -10.64 -4.51
CA ASP A 62 -11.00 -11.95 -3.84
C ASP A 62 -9.69 -12.33 -3.13
N SER A 63 -8.70 -11.43 -3.14
CA SER A 63 -7.39 -11.66 -2.56
C SER A 63 -7.03 -10.62 -1.49
N LEU A 64 -6.25 -11.04 -0.49
CA LEU A 64 -5.54 -10.14 0.41
C LEU A 64 -4.07 -10.15 0.01
N VAL A 65 -3.54 -8.99 -0.36
CA VAL A 65 -2.14 -8.84 -0.76
C VAL A 65 -1.38 -8.13 0.35
N VAL A 66 -0.21 -8.65 0.71
CA VAL A 66 0.62 -8.17 1.82
C VAL A 66 2.06 -7.95 1.35
N PHE A 67 2.63 -6.80 1.71
CA PHE A 67 4.02 -6.44 1.40
C PHE A 67 4.74 -6.08 2.69
N ALA A 68 5.96 -6.59 2.86
CA ALA A 68 6.86 -6.15 3.94
C ALA A 68 7.54 -4.84 3.53
N LEU A 69 7.60 -3.88 4.45
CA LEU A 69 8.42 -2.69 4.28
C LEU A 69 9.88 -3.03 4.63
N PRO A 70 10.86 -2.37 3.97
CA PRO A 70 12.27 -2.53 4.29
C PRO A 70 12.61 -2.05 5.71
#